data_AF-A0A955E4S5-F1
#
_entry.id   AF-A0A955E4S5-F1
#
_cell.length_a   1.000
_cell.length_b   1.000
_cell.length_c   1.000
_cell.angle_alpha   90.00
_cell.angle_beta   90.00
_cell.angle_gamma   90.00
#
_symmetry.space_group_name_H-M   'P 1'
#
loop_
_entity.id
_entity.type
_entity.pdbx_description
1 polymer ?
#
loop_
_entity_poly.entity_id
_entity_poly.type
_entity_poly.pdbx_seq_one_letter_code
_entity_poly.pdbx_strand_id
1 'polypeptide(L)'
;MPDAKLLEVFESPTESAFVIEHIAEEFTSVCPKTGHPDFGEVTLRYQPRPANAGGTCVELKSLKLYYHSFRSEGIFYEAVTNQIRDDLVALMDPAWLQIITNWRGRGGIRSVIRADYGDIPAHFRGR
;
A
#
# COMPACT_ATOMS: atom_id res chain seq x y z
N MET A 1 -8.47 -0.25 -14.24
CA MET A 1 -7.72 0.53 -13.23
C MET A 1 -8.35 0.28 -11.86
N PRO A 2 -7.53 0.08 -10.81
CA PRO A 2 -8.00 -0.08 -9.43
C PRO A 2 -8.83 1.12 -8.98
N ASP A 3 -9.81 0.87 -8.11
CA ASP A 3 -10.80 1.88 -7.72
C ASP A 3 -10.45 2.55 -6.39
N ALA A 4 -9.69 3.65 -6.47
CA ALA A 4 -9.30 4.45 -5.31
C ALA A 4 -10.50 5.05 -4.55
N LYS A 5 -11.70 5.14 -5.17
CA LYS A 5 -12.90 5.66 -4.51
C LYS A 5 -13.45 4.75 -3.43
N LEU A 6 -12.99 3.50 -3.38
CA LEU A 6 -13.34 2.54 -2.35
C LEU A 6 -12.65 2.85 -1.01
N LEU A 7 -11.60 3.67 -1.01
CA LEU A 7 -10.82 3.97 0.18
C LEU A 7 -11.55 4.99 1.07
N GLU A 8 -11.57 4.69 2.37
CA GLU A 8 -12.12 5.55 3.41
C GLU A 8 -11.07 5.77 4.49
N VAL A 9 -11.24 6.84 5.27
CA VAL A 9 -10.37 7.18 6.39
C VAL A 9 -11.18 7.51 7.64
N PHE A 10 -10.52 7.40 8.78
CA PHE A 10 -10.99 7.95 10.04
C PHE A 10 -9.91 8.86 10.65
N GLU A 11 -10.32 9.75 11.55
CA GLU A 11 -9.41 10.70 12.21
C GLU A 11 -8.35 9.96 13.03
N SER A 12 -7.12 10.47 13.05
CA SER A 12 -6.07 9.96 13.92
C SER A 12 -6.55 10.00 15.37
N PRO A 13 -6.47 8.90 16.13
CA PRO A 13 -7.05 8.82 17.47
C PRO A 13 -6.21 9.52 18.54
N THR A 14 -4.99 9.99 18.21
CA THR A 14 -4.07 10.58 19.19
C THR A 14 -3.22 11.71 18.59
N GLU A 15 -2.70 12.58 19.44
CA GLU A 15 -1.71 13.60 19.07
C GLU A 15 -0.28 13.05 19.00
N SER A 16 0.00 11.96 19.71
CA SER A 16 1.33 11.35 19.75
C SER A 16 1.65 10.67 18.44
N ALA A 17 2.91 10.70 18.02
CA ALA A 17 3.35 9.95 16.85
C ALA A 17 3.27 8.43 17.11
N PHE A 18 2.71 7.69 16.16
CA PHE A 18 2.67 6.23 16.15
C PHE A 18 2.82 5.73 14.72
N VAL A 19 3.20 4.46 14.58
CA VAL A 19 3.38 3.80 13.28
C VAL A 19 2.36 2.68 13.16
N ILE A 20 1.70 2.63 12.01
CA ILE A 20 0.83 1.51 11.64
C ILE A 20 1.54 0.69 10.58
N GLU A 21 1.49 -0.64 10.74
CA GLU A 21 1.88 -1.60 9.72
C GLU A 21 0.71 -2.55 9.44
N HIS A 22 0.32 -2.63 8.18
CA HIS A 22 -0.71 -3.53 7.68
C HIS A 22 -0.07 -4.48 6.67
N ILE A 23 -0.26 -5.78 6.89
CA ILE A 23 0.25 -6.84 6.02
C ILE A 23 -0.95 -7.54 5.39
N ALA A 24 -1.12 -7.37 4.08
CA ALA A 24 -2.15 -8.03 3.30
C ALA A 24 -1.54 -9.22 2.55
N GLU A 25 -1.78 -10.43 3.07
CA GLU A 25 -1.18 -11.68 2.56
C GLU A 25 -1.89 -12.23 1.30
N GLU A 26 -3.06 -11.70 0.97
CA GLU A 26 -3.97 -12.21 -0.07
C GLU A 26 -4.03 -11.31 -1.33
N PHE A 27 -3.00 -10.52 -1.59
CA PHE A 27 -2.99 -9.63 -2.76
C PHE A 27 -2.78 -10.42 -4.07
N THR A 28 -3.54 -10.04 -5.09
CA THR A 28 -3.42 -10.61 -6.43
C THR A 28 -3.79 -9.61 -7.51
N SER A 29 -3.13 -9.72 -8.67
CA SER A 29 -3.43 -9.00 -9.90
C SER A 29 -3.17 -9.91 -11.11
N VAL A 30 -3.27 -9.40 -12.34
CA VAL A 30 -3.03 -10.17 -13.56
C VAL A 30 -1.81 -9.65 -14.30
N CYS A 31 -1.00 -10.54 -14.87
CA CYS A 31 0.09 -10.16 -15.74
C CYS A 31 -0.46 -9.54 -17.04
N PRO A 32 -0.09 -8.29 -17.40
CA PRO A 32 -0.60 -7.62 -18.60
C PRO A 32 -0.29 -8.36 -19.91
N LYS A 33 0.75 -9.20 -19.91
CA LYS A 33 1.25 -9.90 -21.11
C LYS A 33 0.60 -11.26 -21.32
N THR A 34 0.40 -12.01 -20.24
CA THR A 34 0.04 -13.44 -20.32
C THR A 34 -1.34 -13.74 -19.76
N GLY A 35 -1.98 -12.78 -19.07
CA GLY A 35 -3.27 -13.01 -18.41
C GLY A 35 -3.20 -13.94 -17.19
N HIS A 36 -2.00 -14.38 -16.78
CA HIS A 36 -1.86 -15.25 -15.62
C HIS A 36 -1.95 -14.46 -14.31
N PRO A 37 -2.59 -15.03 -13.27
CA PRO A 37 -2.67 -14.37 -11.97
C PRO A 37 -1.30 -14.29 -11.30
N ASP A 38 -0.97 -13.12 -10.79
CA ASP A 38 0.15 -12.82 -9.92
C ASP A 38 -0.34 -12.76 -8.48
N PHE A 39 0.47 -13.28 -7.56
CA PHE A 39 0.16 -13.29 -6.13
C PHE A 39 1.30 -12.65 -5.37
N GLY A 40 0.97 -11.91 -4.33
CA GLY A 40 1.96 -11.28 -3.47
C GLY A 40 1.36 -10.86 -2.13
N GLU A 41 2.24 -10.36 -1.29
CA GLU A 41 1.90 -9.68 -0.05
C GLU A 41 2.12 -8.18 -0.24
N VAL A 42 1.24 -7.35 0.35
CA VAL A 42 1.41 -5.90 0.41
C VAL A 42 1.59 -5.49 1.86
N THR A 43 2.75 -4.94 2.18
CA THR A 43 3.00 -4.23 3.44
C THR A 43 2.78 -2.74 3.23
N LEU A 44 1.78 -2.17 3.91
CA LEU A 44 1.61 -0.74 4.08
C LEU A 44 2.13 -0.34 5.45
N ARG A 45 3.14 0.53 5.49
CA ARG A 45 3.66 1.12 6.72
C ARG A 45 3.55 2.64 6.64
N TYR A 46 2.97 3.28 7.65
CA TYR A 46 2.86 4.73 7.65
C TYR A 46 2.77 5.31 9.05
N GLN A 47 3.02 6.61 9.13
CA GLN A 47 2.73 7.43 10.30
C GLN A 47 1.75 8.53 9.88
N PRO A 48 0.55 8.60 10.46
CA PRO A 48 -0.35 9.72 10.23
C PRO A 48 0.21 11.00 10.86
N ARG A 49 -0.27 12.16 10.41
CA ARG A 49 -0.03 13.41 11.13
C ARG A 49 -0.75 13.39 12.50
N PRO A 50 -0.36 14.26 13.44
CA PRO A 50 -1.12 14.46 14.68
C PRO A 50 -2.60 14.79 14.39
N ALA A 51 -3.51 14.40 15.29
CA ALA A 51 -4.93 14.62 15.11
C ALA A 51 -5.27 16.12 14.97
N ASN A 52 -4.61 16.99 15.75
CA ASN A 52 -4.76 18.44 15.63
C ASN A 52 -4.29 19.05 14.29
N ALA A 53 -3.55 18.29 13.49
CA ALA A 53 -3.08 18.66 12.16
C ALA A 53 -3.92 18.00 11.05
N GLY A 54 -5.09 17.43 11.39
CA GLY A 54 -5.97 16.76 10.43
C GLY A 54 -5.47 15.38 9.99
N GLY A 55 -4.58 14.75 10.76
CA GLY A 55 -4.06 13.43 10.41
C GLY A 55 -5.15 12.36 10.37
N THR A 56 -5.04 11.45 9.41
CA THR A 56 -6.02 10.38 9.20
C THR A 56 -5.38 9.00 9.08
N CYS A 57 -6.15 7.98 9.42
CA CYS A 57 -5.81 6.57 9.27
C CYS A 57 -6.72 5.93 8.23
N VAL A 58 -6.18 5.03 7.40
CA VAL A 58 -6.99 4.29 6.43
C VAL A 58 -7.91 3.30 7.15
N GLU A 59 -9.17 3.21 6.72
CA GLU A 59 -10.12 2.23 7.24
C GLU A 59 -9.85 0.84 6.64
N LEU A 60 -9.74 -0.19 7.50
CA LEU A 60 -9.18 -1.49 7.11
C LEU A 60 -10.07 -2.27 6.11
N LYS A 61 -11.40 -2.16 6.22
CA LYS A 61 -12.32 -2.82 5.27
C LYS A 61 -12.22 -2.16 3.88
N SER A 62 -12.16 -0.84 3.82
CA SER A 62 -12.01 -0.03 2.61
C SER A 62 -10.69 -0.36 1.90
N LEU A 63 -9.58 -0.49 2.67
CA LEU A 63 -8.28 -0.91 2.17
C LEU A 63 -8.31 -2.30 1.55
N LYS A 64 -8.99 -3.26 2.20
CA LYS A 64 -9.20 -4.60 1.66
C LYS A 64 -9.96 -4.56 0.33
N LEU A 65 -11.05 -3.80 0.26
CA LEU A 65 -11.86 -3.68 -0.97
C LEU A 65 -11.07 -3.03 -2.10
N TYR A 66 -10.28 -2.00 -1.79
CA TYR A 66 -9.34 -1.38 -2.71
C TYR A 66 -8.34 -2.39 -3.26
N TYR A 67 -7.68 -3.19 -2.41
CA TYR A 67 -6.78 -4.27 -2.88
C TYR A 67 -7.49 -5.32 -3.73
N HIS A 68 -8.74 -5.69 -3.40
CA HIS A 68 -9.52 -6.61 -4.22
C HIS A 68 -9.82 -6.06 -5.62
N SER A 69 -9.86 -4.73 -5.80
CA SER A 69 -10.09 -4.11 -7.12
C SER A 69 -8.94 -4.39 -8.11
N PHE A 70 -7.75 -4.78 -7.64
CA PHE A 70 -6.61 -5.15 -8.49
C PHE A 70 -6.72 -6.57 -9.07
N ARG A 71 -7.62 -7.42 -8.55
CA ARG A 71 -7.65 -8.87 -8.81
C ARG A 71 -7.68 -9.25 -10.29
N SER A 72 -8.36 -8.46 -11.11
CA SER A 72 -8.50 -8.68 -12.55
C SER A 72 -7.74 -7.65 -13.39
N GLU A 73 -6.96 -6.78 -12.75
CA GLU A 73 -6.23 -5.71 -13.44
C GLU A 73 -4.94 -6.26 -14.04
N GLY A 74 -4.74 -6.00 -15.34
CA GLY A 74 -3.48 -6.26 -16.03
C GLY A 74 -2.44 -5.21 -15.71
N ILE A 75 -1.58 -5.43 -14.71
CA ILE A 75 -0.65 -4.42 -14.19
C ILE A 75 0.70 -5.01 -13.75
N PHE A 76 1.80 -4.28 -13.99
CA PHE A 76 3.15 -4.67 -13.56
C PHE A 76 3.35 -4.42 -12.05
N TYR A 77 4.24 -5.18 -11.42
CA TYR A 77 4.51 -5.11 -9.97
C TYR A 77 4.93 -3.71 -9.51
N GLU A 78 5.75 -3.04 -10.32
CA GLU A 78 6.24 -1.69 -10.07
C GLU A 78 5.11 -0.68 -10.12
N ALA A 79 4.20 -0.83 -11.10
CA ALA A 79 3.04 0.03 -11.25
C ALA A 79 2.04 -0.20 -10.10
N VAL A 80 1.78 -1.45 -9.69
CA VAL A 80 0.95 -1.76 -8.51
C VAL A 80 1.49 -1.03 -7.27
N THR A 81 2.80 -1.18 -7.01
CA THR A 81 3.43 -0.62 -5.81
C THR A 81 3.36 0.91 -5.77
N ASN A 82 3.64 1.57 -6.90
CA ASN A 82 3.57 3.03 -6.99
C ASN A 82 2.12 3.53 -6.94
N GLN A 83 1.18 2.85 -7.61
CA GLN A 83 -0.24 3.24 -7.61
C GLN A 83 -0.82 3.19 -6.19
N ILE A 84 -0.55 2.11 -5.43
CA ILE A 84 -1.01 1.98 -4.04
C ILE A 84 -0.42 3.12 -3.18
N ARG A 85 0.86 3.44 -3.36
CA ARG A 85 1.49 4.58 -2.65
C ARG A 85 0.76 5.87 -3.00
N ASP A 86 0.59 6.18 -4.28
CA ASP A 86 0.05 7.45 -4.74
C ASP A 86 -1.39 7.65 -4.30
N ASP A 87 -2.23 6.61 -4.38
CA ASP A 87 -3.63 6.66 -3.95
C ASP A 87 -3.74 6.89 -2.43
N LEU A 88 -2.93 6.18 -1.63
CA LEU A 88 -2.96 6.32 -0.17
C LEU A 88 -2.35 7.65 0.32
N VAL A 89 -1.30 8.13 -0.35
CA VAL A 89 -0.73 9.46 -0.05
C VAL A 89 -1.74 10.56 -0.36
N ALA A 90 -2.41 10.49 -1.52
CA ALA A 90 -3.43 11.46 -1.89
C ALA A 90 -4.63 11.44 -0.94
N LEU A 91 -5.00 10.26 -0.44
CA LEU A 91 -6.10 10.09 0.51
C LEU A 91 -5.77 10.62 1.92
N MET A 92 -4.56 10.35 2.42
CA MET A 92 -4.26 10.46 3.85
C MET A 92 -3.34 11.62 4.23
N ASP A 93 -2.58 12.19 3.29
CA ASP A 93 -1.45 13.11 3.53
C ASP A 93 -0.62 12.74 4.80
N PRO A 94 -0.02 11.53 4.83
CA PRO A 94 0.68 11.06 6.02
C PRO A 94 1.99 11.83 6.22
N ALA A 95 2.55 11.78 7.44
CA ALA A 95 3.88 12.32 7.70
C ALA A 95 4.95 11.59 6.86
N TRP A 96 4.79 10.27 6.73
CA TRP A 96 5.53 9.43 5.80
C TRP A 96 4.75 8.13 5.55
N LEU A 97 4.99 7.48 4.42
CA LEU A 97 4.35 6.23 4.03
C LEU A 97 5.28 5.38 3.17
N GLN A 98 5.24 4.07 3.35
CA GLN A 98 5.99 3.08 2.61
C GLN A 98 5.08 1.92 2.19
N ILE A 99 5.11 1.61 0.91
CA ILE A 99 4.53 0.38 0.35
C ILE A 99 5.67 -0.56 -0.01
N ILE A 100 5.55 -1.80 0.45
CA ILE A 100 6.41 -2.91 0.04
C ILE A 100 5.52 -3.99 -0.55
N THR A 101 5.79 -4.44 -1.76
CA THR A 101 5.11 -5.59 -2.36
C THR A 101 6.08 -6.75 -2.51
N ASN A 102 5.72 -7.92 -1.99
CA ASN A 102 6.53 -9.14 -2.03
C ASN A 102 5.83 -10.19 -2.89
N TRP A 103 6.34 -10.41 -4.09
CA TRP A 103 5.68 -11.22 -5.12
C TRP A 103 6.14 -12.67 -5.11
N ARG A 104 5.20 -13.59 -5.32
CA ARG A 104 5.50 -15.00 -5.53
C ARG A 104 6.31 -15.19 -6.81
N GLY A 105 7.12 -16.24 -6.82
CA GLY A 105 8.14 -16.42 -7.85
C GLY A 105 7.56 -16.73 -9.23
N ARG A 106 8.11 -16.08 -10.27
CA ARG A 106 7.94 -16.46 -11.68
C ARG A 106 9.28 -16.87 -12.27
N GLY A 107 9.33 -18.05 -12.89
CA GLY A 107 10.59 -18.58 -13.45
C GLY A 107 11.71 -18.73 -12.41
N GLY A 108 11.36 -18.96 -11.14
CA GLY A 108 12.33 -19.03 -10.04
C GLY A 108 12.79 -17.68 -9.48
N ILE A 109 12.29 -16.56 -10.00
CA ILE A 109 12.65 -15.21 -9.56
C ILE A 109 11.52 -14.62 -8.72
N ARG A 110 11.86 -14.09 -7.54
CA ARG A 110 10.94 -13.31 -6.70
C ARG A 110 11.33 -11.84 -6.75
N SER A 111 10.32 -10.98 -6.67
CA SER A 111 10.50 -9.53 -6.67
C SER A 111 9.96 -8.93 -5.39
N VAL A 112 10.75 -8.06 -4.78
CA VAL A 112 10.32 -7.19 -3.69
C VAL A 112 10.44 -5.75 -4.20
N ILE A 113 9.33 -5.05 -4.31
CA ILE A 113 9.30 -3.67 -4.79
C ILE A 113 8.95 -2.74 -3.63
N ARG A 114 9.61 -1.59 -3.55
CA ARG A 114 9.36 -0.57 -2.53
C ARG A 114 9.02 0.76 -3.18
N ALA A 115 8.05 1.46 -2.62
CA ALA A 115 7.71 2.83 -2.98
C ALA A 115 7.44 3.64 -1.71
N ASP A 116 8.21 4.71 -1.53
CA ASP A 116 8.21 5.52 -0.33
C ASP A 116 7.67 6.93 -0.62
N TYR A 117 7.11 7.58 0.41
CA TYR A 117 6.73 8.99 0.45
C TYR A 117 7.14 9.62 1.79
N GLY A 118 7.70 10.83 1.73
CA GLY A 118 8.16 11.57 2.90
C GLY A 118 9.47 11.04 3.50
N ASP A 119 9.80 11.54 4.69
CA ASP A 119 11.05 11.22 5.39
C ASP A 119 10.92 9.92 6.19
N ILE A 120 11.06 8.78 5.51
CA ILE A 120 11.02 7.45 6.15
C ILE A 120 12.10 7.36 7.23
N PRO A 121 11.79 6.98 8.48
CA PRO A 121 12.80 6.75 9.51
C PRO A 121 13.86 5.73 9.09
N ALA A 122 15.12 5.96 9.45
CA ALA A 122 16.25 5.12 8.99
C ALA A 122 16.09 3.63 9.32
N HIS A 123 15.46 3.30 10.46
CA HIS A 123 15.19 1.92 10.87
C HIS A 123 14.14 1.19 10.00
N PHE A 124 13.39 1.92 9.17
CA PHE A 124 12.47 1.38 8.18
C PHE A 124 13.01 1.39 6.74
N ARG A 125 14.11 2.11 6.46
CA ARG A 125 14.72 2.18 5.12
C ARG A 125 15.43 0.89 4.69
N GLY A 126 15.62 -0.06 5.61
CA GLY A 126 16.37 -1.29 5.35
C GLY A 126 15.71 -2.53 5.95
N ARG A 127 14.98 -3.27 5.11
CA ARG A 127 14.89 -4.73 5.07
C ARG A 127 14.03 -5.15 3.90
#